data_AF-A0AA38I4J9-F1
#
_entry.id   AF-A0AA38I4J9-F1
#
_cell.length_a   1.000
_cell.length_b   1.000
_cell.length_c   1.000
_cell.angle_alpha   90.00
_cell.angle_beta   90.00
_cell.angle_gamma   90.00
#
_symmetry.space_group_name_H-M   'P 1'
#
loop_
_entity.id
_entity.type
_entity.pdbx_description
1 polymer ?
#
loop_
_entity_poly.entity_id
_entity_poly.type
_entity_poly.pdbx_seq_one_letter_code
_entity_poly.pdbx_strand_id
1 'polypeptide(L)'
;MIAYLNKNGIDYPPKAIKDQIWGILANKQPEKCYHLDLYAQHHGHWVLRLSPYHCDFNAIEMAWSEVKRNYDKIIPTSSPNDVCATWQNVIDQVPAVHWNNYVKHTDK
;
A
#
# COMPACT_ATOMS: atom_id res chain seq x y z
N MET A 1 10.20 28.99 2.81
CA MET A 1 10.58 28.86 1.39
C MET A 1 11.99 29.40 1.14
N ILE A 2 12.22 30.72 1.19
CA ILE A 2 13.57 31.29 0.98
C ILE A 2 14.60 30.74 1.99
N ALA A 3 14.25 30.64 3.27
CA ALA A 3 15.15 30.06 4.28
C ALA A 3 15.57 28.60 3.97
N TYR A 4 14.71 27.81 3.33
CA TYR A 4 15.04 26.45 2.90
C TYR A 4 15.98 26.47 1.68
N LEU A 5 15.72 27.34 0.69
CA LEU A 5 16.59 27.49 -0.48
C LEU A 5 18.01 27.91 -0.06
N ASN A 6 18.14 28.89 0.82
CA ASN A 6 19.44 29.34 1.34
C ASN A 6 20.15 28.24 2.12
N LYS A 7 19.44 27.48 2.97
CA LYS A 7 20.02 26.39 3.76
C LYS A 7 20.56 25.26 2.89
N ASN A 8 19.94 25.00 1.73
CA ASN A 8 20.31 23.93 0.82
C ASN A 8 21.18 24.41 -0.37
N GLY A 9 21.60 25.68 -0.38
CA GLY A 9 22.42 26.26 -1.46
C GLY A 9 21.72 26.25 -2.83
N ILE A 10 20.39 26.40 -2.84
CA ILE A 10 19.60 26.40 -4.07
C ILE A 10 19.43 27.84 -4.56
N ASP A 11 20.03 28.16 -5.69
CA ASP A 11 19.93 29.48 -6.32
C ASP A 11 18.50 29.80 -6.79
N TYR A 12 18.12 31.07 -6.67
CA TYR A 12 16.86 31.59 -7.16
C TYR A 12 17.01 33.05 -7.64
N PRO A 13 16.15 33.52 -8.55
CA PRO A 13 16.24 34.89 -9.08
C PRO A 13 16.09 35.97 -7.99
N PRO A 14 16.86 37.07 -8.02
CA PRO A 14 16.86 38.10 -6.97
C PRO A 14 15.49 38.79 -6.74
N LYS A 15 14.61 38.80 -7.75
CA LYS A 15 13.25 39.34 -7.68
C LYS A 15 12.17 38.27 -7.92
N ALA A 16 12.48 37.02 -7.56
CA ALA A 16 11.57 35.91 -7.78
C ALA A 16 10.23 36.13 -7.04
N ILE A 17 9.12 36.01 -7.76
CA ILE A 17 7.79 36.00 -7.16
C ILE A 17 7.52 34.67 -6.48
N LYS A 18 6.58 34.64 -5.54
CA LYS A 18 6.24 33.45 -4.73
C LYS A 18 6.01 32.20 -5.58
N ASP A 19 5.38 32.35 -6.75
CA ASP A 19 5.08 31.26 -7.67
C ASP A 19 6.34 30.65 -8.32
N GLN A 20 7.31 31.48 -8.71
CA GLN A 20 8.61 31.02 -9.23
C GLN A 20 9.41 30.26 -8.16
N ILE A 21 9.36 30.75 -6.91
CA ILE A 21 9.96 30.06 -5.76
C ILE A 21 9.29 28.70 -5.52
N TRP A 22 7.96 28.61 -5.66
CA TRP A 22 7.25 27.34 -5.58
C TRP A 22 7.61 26.37 -6.71
N GLY A 23 7.74 26.85 -7.95
CA GLY A 23 8.18 26.01 -9.07
C GLY A 23 9.57 25.41 -8.85
N ILE A 24 10.52 26.18 -8.33
CA ILE A 24 11.85 25.68 -7.96
C ILE A 24 11.74 24.62 -6.87
N LEU A 25 10.94 24.87 -5.82
CA LEU A 25 10.77 23.91 -4.72
C LEU A 25 10.06 22.62 -5.16
N ALA A 26 9.06 22.72 -6.05
CA ALA A 26 8.35 21.56 -6.58
C ALA A 26 9.28 20.61 -7.32
N ASN A 27 10.20 21.15 -8.12
CA ASN A 27 11.21 20.36 -8.87
C ASN A 27 12.36 19.83 -8.01
N LYS A 28 12.45 20.27 -6.75
CA LYS A 28 13.50 19.90 -5.80
C LYS A 28 12.95 19.16 -4.58
N GLN A 29 11.68 18.75 -4.61
CA GLN A 29 11.16 17.92 -3.53
C GLN A 29 11.97 16.62 -3.48
N PRO A 30 12.55 16.28 -2.32
CA PRO A 30 13.24 15.01 -2.18
C PRO A 30 12.24 13.89 -2.44
N GLU A 31 12.72 12.79 -3.01
CA GLU A 31 11.92 11.58 -3.09
C GLU A 31 11.39 11.24 -1.70
N LYS A 32 10.10 10.90 -1.64
CA LYS A 32 9.47 10.54 -0.38
C LYS A 32 10.11 9.24 0.11
N CYS A 33 10.86 9.34 1.19
CA CYS A 33 11.44 8.19 1.87
C CYS A 33 10.48 7.73 2.97
N TYR A 34 9.96 6.52 2.84
CA TYR A 34 9.07 5.92 3.84
C TYR A 34 9.82 4.88 4.66
N HIS A 35 9.62 4.89 5.98
CA HIS A 35 10.27 3.95 6.88
C HIS A 35 9.95 2.48 6.54
N LEU A 36 8.70 2.19 6.16
CA LEU A 36 8.29 0.85 5.74
C LEU A 36 8.97 0.40 4.44
N ASP A 37 9.24 1.32 3.52
CA ASP A 37 9.90 1.00 2.25
C ASP A 37 11.36 0.62 2.52
N LEU A 38 12.04 1.37 3.40
CA LEU A 38 13.39 1.03 3.86
C LEU A 38 13.44 -0.30 4.60
N TYR A 39 12.46 -0.55 5.48
CA TYR A 39 12.36 -1.80 6.22
C TYR A 39 12.15 -2.99 5.28
N ALA A 40 11.21 -2.89 4.34
CA ALA A 40 10.99 -3.91 3.32
C ALA A 40 12.27 -4.15 2.50
N GLN A 41 12.93 -3.08 2.05
CA GLN A 41 14.18 -3.17 1.28
C GLN A 41 15.30 -3.86 2.06
N HIS A 42 15.44 -3.57 3.36
CA HIS A 42 16.40 -4.24 4.24
C HIS A 42 16.17 -5.76 4.30
N HIS A 43 14.93 -6.21 4.12
CA HIS A 43 14.56 -7.62 4.04
C HIS A 43 14.51 -8.17 2.61
N GLY A 44 14.97 -7.42 1.60
CA GLY A 44 14.99 -7.86 0.19
C GLY A 44 13.64 -7.76 -0.52
N HIS A 45 12.69 -7.00 0.04
CA HIS A 45 11.36 -6.78 -0.52
C HIS A 45 11.19 -5.36 -1.07
N TRP A 46 10.40 -5.22 -2.13
CA TRP A 46 10.04 -3.92 -2.69
C TRP A 46 8.54 -3.67 -2.47
N VAL A 47 8.20 -2.46 -2.01
CA VAL A 47 6.81 -2.08 -1.75
C VAL A 47 6.16 -1.61 -3.05
N LEU A 48 5.18 -2.37 -3.53
CA LEU A 48 4.33 -1.98 -4.64
C LEU A 48 3.27 -0.98 -4.14
N ARG A 49 3.21 0.22 -4.72
CA ARG A 49 2.17 1.22 -4.42
C ARG A 49 1.09 1.21 -5.49
N LEU A 50 -0.13 0.89 -5.07
CA LEU A 50 -1.31 1.02 -5.91
C LEU A 50 -1.83 2.46 -5.89
N SER A 51 -2.42 2.90 -7.00
CA SER A 51 -3.11 4.18 -7.06
C SER A 51 -4.30 4.18 -6.08
N PRO A 52 -4.59 5.32 -5.41
CA PRO A 52 -5.73 5.42 -4.52
C PRO A 52 -7.03 5.02 -5.22
N TYR A 53 -7.91 4.30 -4.52
CA TYR A 53 -9.23 3.86 -5.00
C TYR A 53 -9.23 2.82 -6.13
N HIS A 54 -8.11 2.16 -6.41
CA HIS A 54 -8.03 1.06 -7.37
C HIS A 54 -7.87 -0.28 -6.66
N CYS A 55 -8.89 -0.68 -5.89
CA CYS A 55 -8.91 -1.97 -5.20
C CYS A 55 -8.90 -3.15 -6.17
N ASP A 56 -9.30 -2.95 -7.43
CA ASP A 56 -9.27 -3.96 -8.50
C ASP A 56 -7.85 -4.48 -8.82
N PHE A 57 -6.81 -3.72 -8.46
CA PHE A 57 -5.40 -4.14 -8.61
C PHE A 57 -4.85 -4.82 -7.35
N ASN A 58 -5.66 -5.01 -6.30
CA ASN A 58 -5.23 -5.59 -5.04
C ASN A 58 -5.78 -7.01 -4.86
N ALA A 59 -4.93 -8.02 -5.12
CA ALA A 59 -5.33 -9.42 -5.07
C ALA A 59 -5.90 -9.86 -3.70
N ILE A 60 -5.54 -9.16 -2.61
CA ILE A 60 -6.04 -9.46 -1.28
C ILE A 60 -7.56 -9.24 -1.17
N GLU A 61 -8.14 -8.35 -1.97
CA GLU A 61 -9.59 -8.09 -1.96
C GLU A 61 -10.37 -9.30 -2.46
N MET A 62 -9.85 -9.97 -3.50
CA MET A 62 -10.40 -11.22 -4.02
C MET A 62 -10.27 -12.36 -3.00
N ALA A 63 -9.09 -12.48 -2.37
CA ALA A 63 -8.87 -13.46 -1.31
C ALA A 63 -9.85 -13.25 -0.15
N TRP A 64 -10.00 -12.01 0.31
CA TRP A 64 -10.96 -11.66 1.37
C TRP A 64 -12.40 -11.93 0.97
N SER A 65 -12.75 -11.76 -0.30
CA SER A 65 -14.07 -12.10 -0.83
C SER A 65 -14.39 -13.58 -0.66
N GLU A 66 -13.46 -14.48 -1.00
CA GLU A 66 -13.65 -15.93 -0.84
C GLU A 66 -13.62 -16.36 0.63
N VAL A 67 -12.62 -15.89 1.38
CA VAL A 67 -12.42 -16.24 2.78
C VAL A 67 -13.65 -15.83 3.62
N LYS A 68 -14.21 -14.63 3.40
CA LYS A 68 -15.46 -14.21 4.08
C LYS A 68 -16.65 -15.09 3.69
N ARG A 69 -16.85 -15.37 2.40
CA ARG A 69 -17.94 -16.27 1.95
C ARG A 69 -17.85 -17.66 2.56
N ASN A 70 -16.65 -18.17 2.81
CA ASN A 70 -16.47 -19.48 3.44
C ASN A 70 -16.70 -19.40 4.95
N TYR A 71 -16.23 -18.33 5.59
CA TYR A 71 -16.47 -18.07 7.00
C TYR A 71 -17.98 -17.94 7.30
N ASP A 72 -18.72 -17.18 6.51
CA ASP A 72 -20.17 -16.96 6.69
C ASP A 72 -21.00 -18.25 6.63
N LYS A 73 -20.54 -19.28 5.90
CA LYS A 73 -21.19 -20.60 5.86
C LYS A 73 -21.04 -21.40 7.15
N ILE A 74 -19.99 -21.13 7.91
CA ILE A 74 -19.64 -21.82 9.16
C ILE A 74 -20.32 -21.13 10.35
N ILE A 75 -20.76 -19.88 10.21
CA ILE A 75 -21.50 -19.17 11.26
C ILE A 75 -22.96 -19.63 11.25
N PRO A 76 -23.30 -20.62 12.08
CA PRO A 76 -24.42 -20.44 12.96
C PRO A 76 -23.96 -20.71 14.40
N THR A 77 -24.10 -19.71 15.27
CA THR A 77 -24.04 -19.85 16.74
C THR A 77 -22.70 -20.31 17.36
N SER A 78 -21.56 -19.78 16.92
CA SER A 78 -20.27 -19.99 17.59
C SER A 78 -19.96 -18.92 18.65
N SER A 79 -19.44 -19.37 19.80
CA SER A 79 -18.92 -18.55 20.90
C SER A 79 -17.77 -17.65 20.45
N PRO A 80 -17.60 -16.42 21.01
CA PRO A 80 -16.49 -15.51 20.66
C PRO A 80 -15.08 -16.11 20.81
N ASN A 81 -14.93 -17.17 21.60
CA ASN A 81 -13.62 -17.77 21.89
C ASN A 81 -13.01 -18.53 20.70
N ASP A 82 -13.82 -18.92 19.70
CA ASP A 82 -13.34 -19.76 18.57
C ASP A 82 -13.13 -19.00 17.26
N VAL A 83 -13.26 -17.67 17.27
CA VAL A 83 -13.20 -16.83 16.06
C VAL A 83 -11.87 -16.94 15.32
N CYS A 84 -10.74 -16.84 16.03
CA CYS A 84 -9.41 -16.91 15.39
C CYS A 84 -9.14 -18.29 14.79
N ALA A 85 -9.49 -19.36 15.50
CA ALA A 85 -9.34 -20.72 15.01
C ALA A 85 -10.23 -20.98 13.77
N THR A 86 -11.44 -20.43 13.77
CA THR A 86 -12.36 -20.52 12.63
C THR A 86 -11.79 -19.80 11.41
N TRP A 87 -11.27 -18.58 11.58
CA TRP A 87 -10.60 -17.85 10.48
C TRP A 87 -9.39 -18.60 9.93
N GLN A 88 -8.52 -19.12 10.81
CA GLN A 88 -7.35 -19.89 10.40
C GLN A 88 -7.76 -21.11 9.57
N ASN A 89 -8.74 -21.88 10.06
CA ASN A 89 -9.27 -23.04 9.36
C ASN A 89 -9.82 -22.68 7.98
N VAL A 90 -10.58 -21.58 7.86
CA VAL A 90 -11.12 -21.11 6.58
C VAL A 90 -10.02 -20.69 5.61
N ILE A 91 -8.98 -20.00 6.09
CA ILE A 91 -7.84 -19.58 5.27
C ILE A 91 -7.08 -20.80 4.76
N ASP A 92 -6.84 -21.78 5.63
CA ASP A 92 -6.09 -23.01 5.30
C ASP A 92 -6.83 -23.89 4.26
N GLN A 93 -8.16 -23.78 4.17
CA GLN A 93 -8.96 -24.47 3.17
C GLN A 93 -8.88 -23.84 1.78
N VAL A 94 -8.40 -22.59 1.63
CA VAL A 94 -8.30 -21.92 0.33
C VAL A 94 -7.13 -22.52 -0.46
N PRO A 95 -7.38 -23.20 -1.60
CA PRO A 95 -6.32 -23.86 -2.35
C PRO A 95 -5.28 -22.89 -2.92
N ALA A 96 -4.01 -23.32 -2.98
CA ALA A 96 -2.90 -22.57 -3.61
C ALA A 96 -3.23 -22.01 -5.01
N VAL A 97 -4.01 -22.76 -5.80
CA VAL A 97 -4.43 -22.35 -7.15
C VAL A 97 -5.32 -21.11 -7.13
N HIS A 98 -6.16 -20.92 -6.11
CA HIS A 98 -7.00 -19.72 -5.99
C HIS A 98 -6.13 -18.48 -5.71
N TRP A 99 -5.19 -18.58 -4.77
CA TRP A 99 -4.23 -17.50 -4.48
C TRP A 99 -3.49 -17.03 -5.73
N ASN A 100 -2.99 -17.98 -6.53
CA ASN A 100 -2.33 -17.69 -7.80
C ASN A 100 -3.28 -17.03 -8.83
N ASN A 101 -4.53 -17.48 -8.89
CA ASN A 101 -5.52 -16.89 -9.80
C ASN A 101 -5.88 -15.45 -9.41
N TYR A 102 -5.91 -15.10 -8.12
CA TYR A 102 -6.15 -13.73 -7.68
C TYR A 102 -5.04 -12.79 -8.15
N VAL A 103 -3.77 -13.19 -7.98
CA VAL A 103 -2.62 -12.40 -8.45
C VAL A 103 -2.67 -12.19 -9.96
N LYS A 104 -2.95 -13.26 -10.72
CA LYS A 104 -3.12 -13.18 -12.19
C LYS A 104 -4.26 -12.26 -12.63
N HIS A 105 -5.33 -12.16 -11.84
CA HIS A 105 -6.45 -11.28 -12.17
C HIS A 105 -6.07 -9.79 -12.05
N THR A 106 -5.19 -9.48 -11.12
CA THR A 106 -4.73 -8.11 -10.85
C THR A 106 -3.57 -7.66 -11.73
N ASP A 107 -2.92 -8.60 -12.41
CA ASP A 107 -1.83 -8.37 -13.38
C ASP A 107 -2.43 -8.16 -14.79
N LYS A 108 -2.92 -6.94 -15.06
CA LYS A 108 -3.52 -6.54 -16.35
C LYS A 108 -2.66 -5.52 -17.09
#